data_AF-A0A3D5Y0F4-F1
#
_entry.id   AF-A0A3D5Y0F4-F1
#
_cell.length_a   1.000
_cell.length_b   1.000
_cell.length_c   1.000
_cell.angle_alpha   90.00
_cell.angle_beta   90.00
_cell.angle_gamma   90.00
#
_symmetry.space_group_name_H-M   'P 1'
#
loop_
_entity.id
_entity.type
_entity.pdbx_description
1 polymer ?
#
loop_
_entity_poly.entity_id
_entity_poly.type
_entity_poly.pdbx_seq_one_letter_code
_entity_poly.pdbx_strand_id
1 'polypeptide(L)'
;MKSNEFIARLRDGQVTRRQALKALGAMGVAVGAMPLGIRSAVAADNATYFTWGGYDDEGMFAPYIAKHGGPPNFVTYGDAEEGFTKMKAGFVIDITHPCSNDIPRWKDSGMFQAMDKGRLEHYGDLFGTLVNLQGSND
;
A
#
# COMPACT_ATOMS: atom_id res chain seq x y z
N MET A 1 31.04 21.95 27.10
CA MET A 1 32.14 21.14 27.67
C MET A 1 32.84 20.43 26.52
N LYS A 2 34.17 20.56 26.37
CA LYS A 2 34.88 20.08 25.16
C LYS A 2 35.11 18.57 25.25
N SER A 3 34.79 17.81 24.20
CA SER A 3 34.80 16.33 24.17
C SER A 3 36.12 15.71 24.67
N ASN A 4 37.25 16.33 24.35
CA ASN A 4 38.59 15.85 24.71
C ASN A 4 38.86 15.88 26.22
N GLU A 5 38.25 16.82 26.94
CA GLU A 5 38.39 16.96 28.40
C GLU A 5 37.63 15.87 29.15
N PHE A 6 36.50 15.42 28.60
CA PHE A 6 35.72 14.32 29.14
C PHE A 6 36.43 12.97 28.96
N ILE A 7 37.05 12.75 27.80
CA ILE A 7 37.81 11.52 27.50
C ILE A 7 39.06 11.42 28.38
N ALA A 8 39.77 12.52 28.63
CA ALA A 8 40.92 12.53 29.54
C ALA A 8 40.52 12.15 30.97
N ARG A 9 39.41 12.72 31.49
CA ARG A 9 38.91 12.42 32.85
C ARG A 9 38.40 10.99 33.00
N LEU A 10 37.92 10.36 31.93
CA LEU A 10 37.57 8.94 31.91
C LEU A 10 38.82 8.04 31.99
N ARG A 11 39.90 8.41 31.30
CA ARG A 11 41.16 7.65 31.30
C ARG A 11 41.87 7.72 32.67
N ASP A 12 41.81 8.88 33.32
CA ASP A 12 42.52 9.15 34.58
C ASP A 12 41.72 8.68 35.82
N GLY A 13 40.66 7.89 35.63
CA GLY A 13 39.86 7.29 36.72
C GLY A 13 39.03 8.28 37.53
N GLN A 14 38.95 9.54 37.09
CA GLN A 14 38.24 10.61 37.80
C GLN A 14 36.72 10.58 37.59
N VAL A 15 36.22 9.65 36.77
CA VAL A 15 34.80 9.41 36.56
C VAL A 15 34.44 8.05 37.14
N THR A 16 33.58 8.06 38.15
CA THR A 16 33.12 6.83 38.79
C THR A 16 32.22 6.03 37.84
N ARG A 17 32.21 4.69 37.97
CA ARG A 17 31.33 3.78 37.19
C ARG A 17 29.88 4.25 37.18
N ARG A 18 29.39 4.81 38.29
CA ARG A 18 28.03 5.33 38.44
C ARG A 18 27.80 6.61 37.63
N GLN A 19 28.78 7.51 37.55
CA GLN A 19 28.69 8.72 36.74
C GLN A 19 28.79 8.39 35.23
N ALA A 20 29.63 7.42 34.86
CA ALA A 20 29.71 6.92 33.49
C ALA A 20 28.38 6.28 33.04
N LEU A 21 27.78 5.42 33.89
CA LEU A 21 26.46 4.82 33.60
C LEU A 21 25.34 5.85 33.49
N LYS A 22 25.36 6.92 34.30
CA LYS A 22 24.39 8.02 34.19
C LYS A 22 24.54 8.81 32.89
N ALA A 23 25.77 9.08 32.47
CA ALA A 23 26.04 9.78 31.20
C ALA A 23 25.60 8.96 29.99
N LEU A 24 25.90 7.66 29.98
CA LEU A 24 25.46 6.73 28.92
C LEU A 24 23.93 6.58 28.89
N GLY A 25 23.28 6.50 30.05
CA GLY A 25 21.81 6.46 30.15
C GLY A 25 21.16 7.71 29.55
N ALA A 26 21.70 8.91 29.81
CA ALA A 26 21.17 10.15 29.26
C ALA A 26 21.34 10.25 27.73
N MET A 27 22.43 9.74 27.17
CA MET A 27 22.62 9.66 25.72
C MET A 27 21.68 8.66 25.06
N GLY A 28 21.42 7.51 25.70
CA GLY A 28 20.46 6.51 25.21
C GLY A 28 19.03 7.04 25.14
N VAL A 29 18.62 7.88 26.09
CA VAL A 29 17.31 8.56 26.07
C VAL A 29 17.24 9.59 24.93
N ALA A 30 18.32 10.31 24.64
CA ALA A 30 18.34 11.30 23.55
C ALA A 30 18.25 10.66 22.15
N VAL A 31 18.83 9.48 21.95
CA VAL A 31 18.69 8.72 20.69
C VAL A 31 17.33 8.02 20.60
N GLY A 32 16.79 7.52 21.72
CA GLY A 32 15.46 6.89 21.78
C GLY A 32 14.28 7.87 21.69
N ALA A 33 14.51 9.16 21.98
CA ALA A 33 13.49 10.21 21.91
C ALA A 33 13.54 11.02 20.59
N MET A 34 14.40 10.67 19.63
CA MET A 34 14.18 11.13 18.27
C MET A 34 12.82 10.55 17.84
N PRO A 35 11.79 11.37 17.59
CA PRO A 35 10.63 10.84 16.88
C PRO A 35 11.25 10.32 15.59
N LEU A 36 11.09 9.02 15.34
CA LEU A 36 11.09 8.47 13.99
C LEU A 36 10.34 9.50 13.19
N GLY A 37 11.06 10.32 12.41
CA GLY A 37 10.47 11.40 11.67
C GLY A 37 9.37 10.72 10.91
N ILE A 38 8.13 10.99 11.33
CA ILE A 38 6.95 10.46 10.71
C ILE A 38 7.04 11.15 9.36
N ARG A 39 7.67 10.47 8.41
CA ARG A 39 7.22 10.53 7.05
C ARG A 39 5.78 10.08 7.21
N SER A 40 4.92 11.06 7.44
CA SER A 40 3.55 10.95 7.00
C SER A 40 3.77 10.73 5.53
N ALA A 41 3.85 9.45 5.12
CA ALA A 41 3.32 9.09 3.84
C ALA A 41 1.90 9.62 3.94
N VAL A 42 1.72 10.84 3.43
CA VAL A 42 0.43 11.24 2.93
C VAL A 42 0.22 10.20 1.84
N ALA A 43 -0.32 9.05 2.22
CA ALA A 43 -0.89 8.14 1.27
C ALA A 43 -1.97 9.00 0.64
N ALA A 44 -1.66 9.57 -0.53
CA ALA A 44 -2.74 9.96 -1.40
C ALA A 44 -3.63 8.72 -1.48
N ASP A 45 -4.92 8.88 -1.22
CA ASP A 45 -5.93 7.85 -1.44
C ASP A 45 -5.93 7.53 -2.95
N ASN A 46 -4.94 6.76 -3.38
CA ASN A 46 -4.72 6.36 -4.75
C ASN A 46 -5.24 4.95 -4.90
N ALA A 47 -6.09 4.73 -5.89
CA ALA A 47 -6.72 3.44 -6.10
C ALA A 47 -5.66 2.36 -6.34
N THR A 48 -5.86 1.18 -5.77
CA THR A 48 -5.07 -0.01 -6.00
C THR A 48 -5.75 -0.90 -7.02
N TYR A 49 -5.14 -1.00 -8.20
CA TYR A 49 -5.59 -1.85 -9.31
C TYR A 49 -4.79 -3.16 -9.32
N PHE A 50 -5.48 -4.25 -8.99
CA PHE A 50 -4.90 -5.59 -8.92
C PHE A 50 -5.25 -6.38 -10.19
N THR A 51 -4.27 -6.69 -11.03
CA THR A 51 -4.55 -7.15 -12.40
C THR A 51 -3.51 -8.13 -12.94
N TRP A 52 -3.67 -8.56 -14.20
CA TRP A 52 -2.67 -9.31 -14.94
C TRP A 52 -1.51 -8.43 -15.41
N GLY A 53 -0.32 -9.00 -15.55
CA GLY A 53 0.81 -8.30 -16.15
C GLY A 53 0.51 -7.82 -17.59
N GLY A 54 0.90 -6.59 -17.90
CA GLY A 54 0.62 -5.92 -19.17
C GLY A 54 -0.65 -5.07 -19.17
N TYR A 55 -1.54 -5.23 -18.17
CA TYR A 55 -2.66 -4.32 -17.93
C TYR A 55 -2.32 -3.19 -16.96
N ASP A 56 -1.08 -3.15 -16.48
CA ASP A 56 -0.46 -2.11 -15.66
C ASP A 56 0.27 -1.05 -16.52
N ASP A 57 -0.03 -0.98 -17.82
CA ASP A 57 0.51 0.04 -18.72
C ASP A 57 -0.16 1.40 -18.47
N GLU A 58 0.63 2.39 -18.04
CA GLU A 58 0.17 3.78 -17.79
C GLU A 58 -0.53 4.42 -19.00
N GLY A 59 -0.19 4.01 -20.23
CA GLY A 59 -0.83 4.47 -21.46
C GLY A 59 -2.33 4.15 -21.51
N MET A 60 -2.79 3.11 -20.81
CA MET A 60 -4.21 2.77 -20.67
C MET A 60 -4.96 3.68 -19.67
N PHE A 61 -4.23 4.43 -18.84
CA PHE A 61 -4.78 5.22 -17.75
C PHE A 61 -4.65 6.73 -17.97
N ALA A 62 -4.38 7.19 -19.20
CA ALA A 62 -4.19 8.61 -19.50
C ALA A 62 -5.31 9.53 -18.93
N PRO A 63 -6.62 9.22 -19.04
CA PRO A 63 -7.67 10.02 -18.42
C PRO A 63 -7.61 10.04 -16.89
N TYR A 64 -7.27 8.91 -16.27
CA TYR A 64 -7.11 8.81 -14.81
C TYR A 64 -5.91 9.64 -14.36
N ILE A 65 -4.76 9.52 -15.03
CA ILE A 65 -3.53 10.25 -14.73
C ILE A 65 -3.77 11.76 -14.85
N ALA A 66 -4.45 12.20 -15.90
CA ALA A 66 -4.79 13.62 -16.08
C ALA A 66 -5.67 14.17 -14.94
N LYS A 67 -6.56 13.35 -14.38
CA LYS A 67 -7.47 13.72 -13.29
C LYS A 67 -6.83 13.64 -11.90
N HIS A 68 -5.96 12.66 -11.68
CA HIS A 68 -5.44 12.31 -10.35
C HIS A 68 -3.95 12.62 -10.17
N GLY A 69 -3.25 13.09 -11.21
CA GLY A 69 -1.84 13.50 -11.16
C GLY A 69 -0.84 12.35 -11.21
N GLY A 70 -1.29 11.11 -11.37
CA GLY A 70 -0.45 9.91 -11.46
C GLY A 70 -1.27 8.66 -11.76
N PRO A 71 -0.63 7.53 -12.09
CA PRO A 71 -1.30 6.26 -12.28
C PRO A 71 -1.84 5.71 -10.93
N PRO A 72 -2.82 4.79 -10.96
CA PRO A 72 -3.19 4.05 -9.77
C PRO A 72 -2.01 3.18 -9.28
N ASN A 73 -2.08 2.68 -8.05
CA ASN A 73 -1.12 1.69 -7.59
C ASN A 73 -1.36 0.37 -8.32
N PHE A 74 -0.40 -0.07 -9.13
CA PHE A 74 -0.48 -1.36 -9.81
C PHE A 74 0.05 -2.48 -8.95
N VAL A 75 -0.70 -3.57 -8.89
CA VAL A 75 -0.26 -4.85 -8.33
C VAL A 75 -0.65 -5.93 -9.32
N THR A 76 0.27 -6.83 -9.64
CA THR A 76 -0.02 -7.91 -10.60
C THR A 76 -0.14 -9.27 -9.91
N TYR A 77 -0.94 -10.15 -10.49
CA TYR A 77 -0.96 -11.59 -10.19
C TYR A 77 -0.66 -12.38 -11.46
N GLY A 78 0.05 -13.50 -11.30
CA GLY A 78 0.41 -14.40 -12.40
C GLY A 78 -0.65 -15.46 -12.68
N ASP A 79 -1.54 -15.71 -11.70
CA ASP A 79 -2.57 -16.73 -11.77
C ASP A 79 -3.87 -16.29 -11.07
N ALA A 80 -5.02 -16.79 -11.53
CA ALA A 80 -6.32 -16.45 -10.95
C ALA A 80 -6.45 -16.94 -9.50
N GLU A 81 -5.95 -18.13 -9.16
CA GLU A 81 -6.00 -18.65 -7.80
C GLU A 81 -5.04 -17.90 -6.87
N GLU A 82 -3.90 -17.46 -7.39
CA GLU A 82 -3.00 -16.57 -6.65
C GLU A 82 -3.74 -15.28 -6.26
N GLY A 83 -4.36 -14.61 -7.24
CA GLY A 83 -5.10 -13.38 -7.01
C GLY A 83 -6.25 -13.56 -6.02
N PHE A 84 -7.08 -14.58 -6.24
CA PHE A 84 -8.23 -14.89 -5.40
C PHE A 84 -7.82 -15.21 -3.95
N THR A 85 -6.83 -16.08 -3.77
CA THR A 85 -6.37 -16.49 -2.44
C THR A 85 -5.73 -15.33 -1.69
N LYS A 86 -4.97 -14.48 -2.38
CA LYS A 86 -4.36 -13.29 -1.79
C LYS A 86 -5.41 -12.31 -1.25
N MET A 87 -6.46 -12.04 -2.02
CA MET A 87 -7.58 -11.22 -1.55
C MET A 87 -8.31 -11.88 -0.38
N LYS A 88 -8.59 -13.19 -0.47
CA LYS A 88 -9.24 -13.95 0.59
C LYS A 88 -8.44 -13.98 1.90
N ALA A 89 -7.11 -13.89 1.81
CA ALA A 89 -6.22 -13.75 2.97
C ALA A 89 -6.21 -12.34 3.58
N GLY A 90 -7.00 -11.40 3.06
CA GLY A 90 -7.15 -10.04 3.58
C GLY A 90 -6.29 -8.98 2.86
N PHE A 91 -5.76 -9.27 1.68
CA PHE A 91 -5.11 -8.25 0.87
C PHE A 91 -6.14 -7.26 0.32
N VAL A 92 -6.07 -6.00 0.78
CA VAL A 92 -7.02 -4.94 0.44
C VAL A 92 -6.64 -4.29 -0.89
N ILE A 93 -7.61 -4.20 -1.79
CA ILE A 93 -7.51 -3.60 -3.13
C ILE A 93 -8.79 -2.83 -3.44
N ASP A 94 -8.77 -1.98 -4.47
CA ASP A 94 -9.97 -1.23 -4.89
C ASP A 94 -10.65 -1.85 -6.11
N ILE A 95 -9.88 -2.31 -7.10
CA ILE A 95 -10.39 -2.90 -8.35
C ILE A 95 -9.54 -4.11 -8.73
N THR A 96 -10.18 -5.18 -9.22
CA THR A 96 -9.52 -6.35 -9.79
C THR A 96 -10.12 -6.76 -11.13
N HIS A 97 -9.36 -7.47 -11.95
CA HIS A 97 -9.74 -7.88 -13.30
C HIS A 97 -9.70 -9.40 -13.47
N PRO A 98 -10.68 -10.16 -12.96
CA PRO A 98 -10.74 -11.61 -13.19
C PRO A 98 -11.15 -11.92 -14.64
N CYS A 99 -10.81 -13.14 -15.10
CA CYS A 99 -11.36 -13.66 -16.35
C CYS A 99 -12.88 -13.91 -16.19
N SER A 100 -13.64 -13.83 -17.29
CA SER A 100 -15.10 -13.91 -17.25
C SER A 100 -15.66 -15.22 -16.66
N ASN A 101 -14.90 -16.32 -16.78
CA ASN A 101 -15.23 -17.61 -16.19
C ASN A 101 -15.07 -17.66 -14.66
N ASP A 102 -14.26 -16.77 -14.09
CA ASP A 102 -14.04 -16.68 -12.64
C ASP A 102 -15.06 -15.78 -11.93
N ILE A 103 -15.71 -14.86 -12.66
CA ILE A 103 -16.64 -13.87 -12.10
C ILE A 103 -17.70 -14.50 -11.19
N PRO A 104 -18.44 -15.57 -11.58
CA PRO A 104 -19.45 -16.16 -10.70
C PRO A 104 -18.88 -16.64 -9.37
N ARG A 105 -17.77 -17.39 -9.41
CA ARG A 105 -17.11 -17.91 -8.20
C ARG A 105 -16.57 -16.78 -7.31
N TRP A 106 -16.02 -15.74 -7.92
CA TRP A 106 -15.44 -14.61 -7.19
C TRP A 106 -16.52 -13.78 -6.54
N LYS A 107 -17.63 -13.50 -7.22
CA LYS A 107 -18.81 -12.85 -6.67
C LYS A 107 -19.36 -13.61 -5.47
N ASP A 108 -19.55 -14.93 -5.61
CA ASP A 108 -20.12 -15.80 -4.58
C ASP A 108 -19.24 -15.92 -3.31
N SER A 109 -17.99 -15.43 -3.36
CA SER A 109 -17.11 -15.37 -2.18
C SER A 109 -17.57 -14.35 -1.12
N GLY A 110 -18.41 -13.38 -1.50
CA GLY A 110 -18.83 -12.27 -0.64
C GLY A 110 -17.76 -11.19 -0.42
N MET A 111 -16.62 -11.25 -1.12
CA MET A 111 -15.56 -10.23 -1.01
C MET A 111 -15.85 -8.94 -1.78
N PHE A 112 -16.83 -8.97 -2.70
CA PHE A 112 -17.11 -7.87 -3.62
C PHE A 112 -18.39 -7.12 -3.23
N GLN A 113 -18.36 -5.80 -3.36
CA GLN A 113 -19.56 -4.97 -3.31
C GLN A 113 -20.26 -4.94 -4.67
N ALA A 114 -21.57 -4.68 -4.67
CA ALA A 114 -22.30 -4.44 -5.91
C ALA A 114 -21.78 -3.17 -6.61
N MET A 115 -21.66 -3.22 -7.93
CA MET A 115 -21.22 -2.09 -8.74
C MET A 115 -22.33 -1.04 -8.88
N ASP A 116 -22.05 0.19 -8.47
CA ASP A 116 -22.95 1.33 -8.71
C ASP A 116 -22.80 1.84 -10.15
N LYS A 117 -23.67 1.34 -11.03
CA LYS A 117 -23.70 1.68 -12.45
C LYS A 117 -23.97 3.17 -12.70
N GLY A 118 -24.61 3.88 -11.76
CA GLY A 118 -24.87 5.31 -11.88
C GLY A 118 -23.61 6.17 -11.79
N ARG A 119 -22.51 5.61 -11.27
CA ARG A 119 -21.20 6.27 -11.19
C ARG A 119 -20.30 6.00 -12.40
N LEU A 120 -20.76 5.21 -13.37
CA LEU A 120 -20.00 4.79 -14.54
C LEU A 120 -20.54 5.49 -15.79
N GLU A 121 -19.99 6.66 -16.10
CA GLU A 121 -20.41 7.51 -17.23
C GLU A 121 -20.50 6.77 -18.57
N HIS A 122 -19.56 5.86 -18.83
CA HIS A 122 -19.45 5.10 -20.08
C HIS A 122 -20.06 3.70 -20.03
N TYR A 123 -20.83 3.34 -18.99
CA TYR A 123 -21.39 1.99 -18.86
C TYR A 123 -22.34 1.63 -20.02
N GLY A 124 -23.02 2.62 -20.58
CA GLY A 124 -23.90 2.44 -21.75
C GLY A 124 -23.16 2.13 -23.06
N ASP A 125 -21.85 2.36 -23.12
CA ASP A 125 -21.03 2.14 -24.32
C ASP A 125 -20.54 0.68 -24.43
N LEU A 126 -20.78 -0.13 -23.40
CA LEU A 126 -20.33 -1.52 -23.34
C LEU A 126 -21.17 -2.43 -24.24
N PHE A 127 -20.51 -3.44 -24.83
CA PHE A 127 -21.20 -4.45 -25.64
C PHE A 127 -22.19 -5.26 -24.78
N GLY A 128 -23.47 -5.22 -25.15
CA GLY A 128 -24.53 -5.92 -24.42
C GLY A 128 -24.29 -7.42 -24.24
N THR A 129 -23.59 -8.07 -25.16
CA THR A 129 -23.22 -9.50 -25.07
C THR A 129 -22.25 -9.79 -23.93
N LEU A 130 -21.34 -8.86 -23.61
CA LEU A 130 -20.36 -9.02 -22.52
C LEU A 130 -20.96 -8.64 -21.18
N VAL A 131 -21.76 -7.58 -21.19
CA VAL A 131 -22.48 -7.06 -20.03
C VAL A 131 -23.44 -8.12 -19.48
N ASN A 132 -24.11 -8.88 -20.35
CA ASN A 132 -25.07 -9.92 -19.93
C ASN A 132 -24.45 -11.32 -19.71
N LEU A 133 -23.13 -11.43 -19.56
CA LEU A 133 -22.51 -12.69 -19.13
C LEU A 133 -22.89 -13.01 -17.68
N GLN A 134 -22.86 -14.30 -17.33
CA GLN A 134 -23.19 -14.76 -15.98
C GLN A 134 -22.27 -14.10 -14.95
N GLY A 135 -22.87 -13.41 -13.97
CA GLY A 135 -22.16 -12.74 -12.88
C GLY A 135 -21.62 -11.34 -13.23
N SER A 136 -21.68 -10.92 -14.49
CA SER A 136 -21.16 -9.60 -14.91
C SER A 136 -22.07 -8.44 -14.54
N ASN A 137 -23.36 -8.70 -14.26
CA ASN A 137 -24.39 -7.66 -14.26
C ASN A 137 -25.32 -7.64 -13.05
N ASP A 138 -25.24 -8.70 -12.27
CA ASP A 138 -26.14 -9.13 -11.20
C ASP A 138 -25.42 -9.14 -9.85
#